data_AF-A0A2N7DD15-F1
#
_entry.id   AF-A0A2N7DD15-F1
#
_cell.length_a   1.000
_cell.length_b   1.000
_cell.length_c   1.000
_cell.angle_alpha   90.00
_cell.angle_beta   90.00
_cell.angle_gamma   90.00
#
_symmetry.space_group_name_H-M   'P 1'
#
loop_
_entity.id
_entity.type
_entity.pdbx_description
1 polymer ?
#
loop_
_entity_poly.entity_id
_entity_poly.type
_entity_poly.pdbx_seq_one_letter_code
_entity_poly.pdbx_strand_id
1 'polypeptide(L)'
;MKLNWQHIAILVIFWGTLVSPIAFYIYTFGFGIWESNDDWGQMGSAIGGLYTPILSLFTFMLLGLQLYRQNQVDHHNQISWFIDRSLEGGEKALKYMAEISLEKNMENQTVIDGLLSTINDGTPEDVASYLGMPVNQRFFSAATIYFSNLEGLKSSKNLNAQLACEELRTEAAMLLGYNMMIIIEREVLRGMLAHGPYFDNESLSSERKP
;
A
#
# COMPACT_ATOMS: atom_id res chain seq x y z
N MET A 1 -0.43 31.41 -0.85
CA MET A 1 0.71 31.10 -1.75
C MET A 1 1.51 32.40 -1.93
N LYS A 2 2.64 32.58 -1.22
CA LYS A 2 3.45 33.81 -1.36
C LYS A 2 4.13 33.77 -2.73
N LEU A 3 3.79 34.73 -3.59
CA LEU A 3 4.36 34.83 -4.93
C LEU A 3 5.81 35.31 -4.81
N ASN A 4 6.74 34.36 -4.69
CA ASN A 4 8.16 34.68 -4.57
C ASN A 4 8.68 35.22 -5.91
N TRP A 5 9.55 36.24 -5.86
CA TRP A 5 10.17 36.91 -7.03
C TRP A 5 10.70 35.94 -8.11
N GLN A 6 11.18 34.77 -7.72
CA GLN A 6 11.62 33.71 -8.63
C GLN A 6 10.51 33.19 -9.55
N HIS A 7 9.26 33.08 -9.06
CA HIS A 7 8.12 32.65 -9.87
C HIS A 7 7.74 33.72 -10.89
N ILE A 8 7.84 34.99 -10.49
CA ILE A 8 7.58 36.13 -11.38
C ILE A 8 8.63 36.15 -12.51
N ALA A 9 9.90 35.98 -12.17
CA ALA A 9 10.99 35.92 -13.15
C ALA A 9 10.81 34.77 -14.15
N ILE A 10 10.45 33.56 -13.67
CA ILE A 10 10.21 32.40 -14.54
C ILE A 10 9.01 32.65 -15.46
N LEU A 11 7.93 33.23 -14.96
CA LEU A 11 6.76 33.58 -15.77
C LEU A 11 7.10 34.60 -16.86
N VAL A 12 7.87 35.64 -16.53
CA VAL A 12 8.30 36.66 -17.50
C VAL A 12 9.19 36.06 -18.58
N ILE A 13 10.13 35.18 -18.22
CA ILE A 13 11.00 34.50 -19.19
C ILE A 13 10.19 33.56 -20.08
N PHE A 14 9.27 32.80 -19.51
CA PHE A 14 8.40 31.88 -20.25
C PHE A 14 7.52 32.62 -21.27
N TRP A 15 6.80 33.64 -20.82
CA TRP A 15 5.96 34.46 -21.70
C TRP A 15 6.78 35.27 -22.71
N GLY A 16 7.93 35.81 -22.30
CA GLY A 16 8.83 36.52 -23.21
C GLY A 16 9.36 35.60 -24.32
N THR A 17 9.69 34.35 -24.01
CA THR A 17 10.15 33.37 -25.00
C THR A 17 9.04 32.95 -25.95
N LEU A 18 7.80 32.84 -25.48
CA LEU A 18 6.65 32.51 -26.32
C LEU A 18 6.16 33.68 -27.17
N VAL A 19 6.29 34.92 -26.70
CA VAL A 19 5.83 36.12 -27.42
C VAL A 19 6.89 36.66 -28.39
N SER A 20 8.18 36.41 -28.11
CA SER A 20 9.30 36.88 -28.97
C SER A 20 9.16 36.47 -30.45
N PRO A 21 8.80 35.22 -30.80
CA PRO A 21 8.59 34.85 -32.20
C PRO A 21 7.40 35.56 -32.85
N ILE A 22 6.32 35.85 -32.11
CA ILE A 22 5.18 36.65 -32.60
C ILE A 22 5.63 38.10 -32.88
N ALA A 23 6.45 38.69 -32.02
CA ALA A 23 6.98 40.03 -32.24
C ALA A 23 7.92 40.08 -33.46
N PHE A 24 8.79 39.08 -33.61
CA PHE A 24 9.66 38.93 -34.79
C PHE A 24 8.86 38.73 -36.08
N TYR A 25 7.75 38.01 -35.99
CA TYR A 25 6.82 37.76 -37.09
C TYR A 25 6.12 39.05 -37.55
N ILE A 26 5.55 39.83 -36.64
CA ILE A 26 4.91 41.13 -36.96
C ILE A 26 5.93 42.08 -37.61
N TYR A 27 7.19 42.03 -37.18
CA TYR A 27 8.27 42.84 -37.76
C TYR A 27 8.65 42.42 -39.18
N THR A 28 8.63 41.12 -39.48
CA THR A 28 9.12 40.57 -40.77
C THR A 28 8.04 40.56 -41.86
N PHE A 29 6.80 40.23 -41.50
CA PHE A 29 5.70 40.04 -42.48
C PHE A 29 4.62 41.13 -42.42
N GLY A 30 4.71 42.05 -41.45
CA GLY A 30 3.69 43.07 -41.21
C GLY A 30 2.44 42.52 -40.51
N PHE A 31 1.47 43.39 -40.25
CA PHE A 31 0.20 43.04 -39.63
C PHE A 31 -0.92 43.02 -40.68
N GLY A 32 -1.44 41.85 -41.04
CA GLY A 32 -2.50 41.72 -42.05
C GLY A 32 -2.83 40.26 -42.40
N ILE A 33 -3.85 40.07 -43.24
CA ILE A 33 -4.20 38.78 -43.84
C ILE A 33 -3.60 38.78 -45.25
N TRP A 34 -2.65 37.89 -45.53
CA TRP A 34 -1.98 37.81 -46.84
C TRP A 34 -2.90 37.19 -47.90
N GLU A 35 -2.94 37.79 -49.09
CA GLU A 35 -3.78 37.36 -50.22
C GLU A 35 -3.20 36.17 -50.99
N SER A 36 -1.89 35.91 -50.88
CA SER A 36 -1.18 34.83 -51.58
C SER A 36 -1.03 33.58 -50.70
N ASN A 37 -1.39 32.42 -51.25
CA ASN A 37 -1.18 31.11 -50.59
C ASN A 37 0.31 30.80 -50.34
N ASP A 38 1.22 31.39 -51.12
CA ASP A 38 2.67 31.18 -50.93
C ASP A 38 3.18 31.86 -49.65
N ASP A 39 2.61 33.02 -49.31
CA ASP A 39 2.93 33.76 -48.08
C ASP A 39 2.46 32.98 -46.84
N TRP A 40 1.32 32.27 -46.94
CA TRP A 40 0.85 31.36 -45.89
C TRP A 40 1.79 30.17 -45.67
N GLY A 41 2.36 29.61 -46.75
CA GLY A 41 3.33 28.52 -46.67
C GLY A 41 4.66 28.96 -46.02
N GLN A 42 5.17 30.12 -46.42
CA GLN A 42 6.39 30.69 -45.84
C GLN A 42 6.19 31.06 -44.36
N MET A 43 5.03 31.62 -44.01
CA MET A 43 4.61 31.90 -42.63
C MET A 43 4.54 30.64 -41.79
N GLY A 44 3.86 29.59 -42.27
CA GLY A 44 3.72 28.33 -41.56
C GLY A 44 5.07 27.65 -41.33
N SER A 45 5.99 27.75 -42.30
CA SER A 45 7.35 27.22 -42.18
C SER A 45 8.20 28.01 -41.16
N ALA A 46 8.13 29.35 -41.16
CA ALA A 46 8.85 30.19 -40.20
C ALA A 46 8.37 29.99 -38.75
N ILE A 47 7.05 29.97 -38.55
CA ILE A 47 6.43 29.72 -37.24
C ILE A 47 6.69 28.28 -36.81
N GLY A 48 6.41 27.30 -37.68
CA GLY A 48 6.63 25.88 -37.39
C GLY A 48 8.10 25.57 -37.07
N GLY A 49 9.04 26.13 -37.83
CA GLY A 49 10.47 25.92 -37.64
C GLY A 49 11.01 26.49 -36.32
N LEU A 50 10.46 27.61 -35.85
CA LEU A 50 10.90 28.25 -34.60
C LEU A 50 10.15 27.71 -33.37
N TYR A 51 8.84 27.54 -33.45
CA TYR A 51 8.02 27.08 -32.32
C TYR A 51 8.17 25.59 -32.04
N THR A 52 8.32 24.74 -33.06
CA THR A 52 8.44 23.28 -32.85
C THR A 52 9.59 22.91 -31.91
N PRO A 53 10.84 23.38 -32.08
CA PRO A 53 11.92 23.06 -31.15
C PRO A 53 11.72 23.69 -29.76
N ILE A 54 11.17 24.91 -29.68
CA ILE A 54 10.86 25.59 -28.41
C ILE A 54 9.83 24.78 -27.61
N LEU A 55 8.69 24.43 -28.22
CA LEU A 55 7.67 23.63 -27.59
C LEU A 55 8.15 22.22 -27.26
N SER A 56 8.99 21.61 -28.11
CA SER A 56 9.56 20.30 -27.84
C SER A 56 10.45 20.31 -26.61
N LEU A 57 11.28 21.35 -26.44
CA LEU A 57 12.11 21.54 -25.25
C LEU A 57 11.26 21.73 -23.99
N PHE A 58 10.22 22.57 -24.06
CA PHE A 58 9.30 22.77 -22.93
C PHE A 58 8.54 21.50 -22.57
N THR A 59 8.06 20.76 -23.57
CA THR A 59 7.36 19.48 -23.37
C THR A 59 8.29 18.48 -22.68
N PHE A 60 9.54 18.39 -23.12
CA PHE A 60 10.54 17.53 -22.49
C PHE A 60 10.81 17.92 -21.03
N MET A 61 10.94 19.22 -20.75
CA MET A 61 11.14 19.73 -19.39
C MET A 61 9.93 19.43 -18.48
N LEU A 62 8.71 19.59 -19.00
CA LEU A 62 7.48 19.26 -18.28
C LEU A 62 7.39 17.76 -17.97
N LEU A 63 7.70 16.89 -18.93
CA LEU A 63 7.74 15.44 -18.72
C LEU A 63 8.77 15.06 -17.66
N GLY A 64 9.97 15.67 -17.68
CA GLY A 64 10.99 15.44 -16.66
C GLY A 64 10.52 15.84 -15.26
N LEU A 65 9.87 17.00 -15.12
CA LEU A 65 9.28 17.44 -13.85
C LEU A 65 8.14 16.52 -13.40
N GLN A 66 7.32 16.06 -14.34
CA GLN A 66 6.22 15.15 -14.07
C GLN A 66 6.73 13.83 -13.53
N LEU A 67 7.72 13.21 -14.18
CA LEU A 67 8.35 11.96 -13.72
C LEU A 67 8.97 12.11 -12.32
N TYR A 68 9.66 13.23 -12.07
CA TYR A 68 10.26 13.50 -10.76
C TYR A 68 9.20 13.59 -9.64
N ARG A 69 8.06 14.26 -9.91
CA ARG A 69 6.97 14.36 -8.94
C ARG A 69 6.22 13.03 -8.78
N GLN A 70 5.98 12.32 -9.88
CA GLN A 70 5.34 11.00 -9.89
C GLN A 70 6.07 10.05 -8.94
N ASN A 71 7.40 9.98 -9.01
CA ASN A 71 8.19 9.10 -8.17
C ASN A 71 8.02 9.38 -6.66
N GLN A 72 7.85 10.65 -6.26
CA GLN A 72 7.60 10.99 -4.85
C GLN A 72 6.19 10.59 -4.40
N VAL A 73 5.20 10.76 -5.27
CA VAL A 73 3.81 10.38 -5.00
C VAL A 73 3.68 8.86 -4.94
N ASP A 74 4.38 8.14 -5.81
CA ASP A 74 4.34 6.67 -5.88
C ASP A 74 4.79 6.02 -4.56
N HIS A 75 5.86 6.54 -3.92
CA HIS A 75 6.29 6.05 -2.61
C HIS A 75 5.23 6.25 -1.51
N HIS A 76 4.57 7.41 -1.49
CA HIS A 76 3.51 7.68 -0.52
C HIS A 76 2.30 6.78 -0.78
N ASN A 77 1.91 6.63 -2.06
CA ASN A 77 0.79 5.79 -2.47
C ASN A 77 1.03 4.31 -2.16
N GLN A 78 2.27 3.81 -2.33
CA GLN A 78 2.61 2.42 -1.99
C GLN A 78 2.41 2.14 -0.49
N ILE A 79 2.84 3.05 0.38
CA ILE A 79 2.67 2.89 1.82
C ILE A 79 1.18 2.98 2.21
N SER A 80 0.45 3.96 1.67
CA SER A 80 -1.00 4.06 1.92
C SER A 80 -1.71 2.80 1.47
N TRP A 81 -1.43 2.34 0.25
CA TRP A 81 -2.01 1.11 -0.30
C TRP A 81 -1.71 -0.11 0.56
N PHE A 82 -0.47 -0.24 1.06
CA PHE A 82 -0.11 -1.33 1.96
C PHE A 82 -0.93 -1.27 3.26
N ILE A 83 -1.04 -0.09 3.88
CA ILE A 83 -1.81 0.12 5.10
C ILE A 83 -3.28 -0.24 4.87
N ASP A 84 -3.90 0.32 3.83
CA ASP A 84 -5.31 0.10 3.50
C ASP A 84 -5.58 -1.38 3.22
N ARG A 85 -4.69 -2.03 2.47
CA ARG A 85 -4.80 -3.45 2.12
C ARG A 85 -4.67 -4.36 3.34
N SER A 86 -3.75 -4.03 4.25
CA SER A 86 -3.52 -4.79 5.48
C SER A 86 -4.62 -4.58 6.51
N LEU A 87 -5.16 -3.37 6.64
CA LEU A 87 -6.35 -3.09 7.44
C LEU A 87 -7.56 -3.86 6.91
N GLU A 88 -7.88 -3.72 5.63
CA GLU A 88 -9.01 -4.42 5.02
C GLU A 88 -8.87 -5.95 5.13
N GLY A 89 -7.66 -6.46 4.91
CA GLY A 89 -7.36 -7.88 5.06
C GLY A 89 -7.50 -8.37 6.50
N GLY A 90 -6.97 -7.60 7.47
CA GLY A 90 -7.05 -7.89 8.89
C GLY A 90 -8.48 -7.83 9.41
N GLU A 91 -9.25 -6.80 9.06
CA GLU A 91 -10.66 -6.65 9.46
C GLU A 91 -11.53 -7.79 8.93
N LYS A 92 -11.38 -8.14 7.64
CA LYS A 92 -12.14 -9.25 7.05
C LYS A 92 -11.81 -10.57 7.76
N ALA A 93 -10.53 -10.82 8.01
CA ALA A 93 -10.10 -12.00 8.73
C ALA A 93 -10.63 -12.02 10.18
N LEU A 94 -10.62 -10.86 10.85
CA LEU A 94 -11.16 -10.71 12.20
C LEU A 94 -12.67 -10.97 12.26
N LYS A 95 -13.44 -10.36 11.35
CA LYS A 95 -14.89 -10.55 11.26
C LYS A 95 -15.24 -12.02 10.98
N TYR A 96 -14.52 -12.65 10.06
CA TYR A 96 -14.69 -14.06 9.75
C TYR A 96 -14.30 -14.97 10.92
N MET A 97 -13.18 -14.66 11.61
CA MET A 97 -12.76 -15.35 12.81
C MET A 97 -13.81 -15.23 13.93
N ALA A 98 -14.37 -14.03 14.14
CA ALA A 98 -15.42 -13.80 15.13
C ALA A 98 -16.72 -14.56 14.80
N GLU A 99 -17.10 -14.64 13.53
CA GLU A 99 -18.25 -15.44 13.10
C GLU A 99 -18.04 -16.94 13.37
N ILE A 100 -16.91 -17.49 12.95
CA ILE A 100 -16.57 -18.91 13.19
C ILE A 100 -16.42 -19.19 14.69
N SER A 101 -15.97 -18.22 15.49
CA SER A 101 -15.81 -18.38 16.93
C SER A 101 -17.11 -18.78 17.63
N LEU A 102 -18.26 -18.39 17.08
CA LEU A 102 -19.58 -18.69 17.59
C LEU A 102 -20.16 -20.00 17.02
N GLU A 103 -19.54 -20.60 16.01
CA GLU A 103 -19.94 -21.91 15.49
C GLU A 103 -19.81 -22.95 16.60
N LYS A 104 -20.90 -23.69 16.83
CA LYS A 104 -20.95 -24.73 17.84
C LYS A 104 -20.61 -26.08 17.24
N ASN A 105 -19.80 -26.86 17.94
CA ASN A 105 -19.52 -28.24 17.61
C ASN A 105 -20.71 -29.16 17.97
N MET A 106 -20.55 -30.47 17.70
CA MET A 106 -21.58 -31.49 18.01
C MET A 106 -21.93 -31.58 19.51
N GLU A 107 -21.06 -31.09 20.38
CA GLU A 107 -21.22 -31.04 21.84
C GLU A 107 -21.76 -29.68 22.32
N ASN A 108 -22.24 -28.83 21.41
CA ASN A 108 -22.79 -27.50 21.66
C ASN A 108 -21.78 -26.51 22.31
N GLN A 109 -20.48 -26.80 22.21
CA GLN A 109 -19.39 -25.92 22.63
C GLN A 109 -18.95 -25.04 21.45
N THR A 110 -18.61 -23.79 21.72
CA THR A 110 -18.01 -22.90 20.72
C THR A 110 -16.56 -23.29 20.43
N VAL A 111 -16.00 -22.82 19.32
CA VAL A 111 -14.57 -23.03 18.99
C VAL A 111 -13.66 -22.51 20.11
N ILE A 112 -14.04 -21.39 20.72
CA ILE A 112 -13.29 -20.75 21.80
C ILE A 112 -13.40 -21.58 23.08
N ASP A 113 -14.61 -21.99 23.46
CA ASP A 113 -14.83 -22.77 24.69
C ASP A 113 -14.14 -24.13 24.62
N GLY A 114 -14.22 -24.80 23.46
CA GLY A 114 -13.53 -26.07 23.23
C GLY A 114 -12.01 -25.90 23.29
N LEU A 115 -11.46 -24.86 22.66
CA LEU A 115 -10.03 -24.55 22.74
C LEU A 115 -9.58 -24.34 24.20
N LEU A 116 -10.32 -23.54 24.97
CA LEU A 116 -9.99 -23.28 26.38
C LEU A 116 -10.07 -24.54 27.23
N SER A 117 -11.07 -25.40 27.00
CA SER A 117 -11.15 -26.70 27.68
C SER A 117 -9.95 -27.58 27.35
N THR A 118 -9.60 -27.71 26.06
CA THR A 118 -8.46 -28.54 25.65
C THR A 118 -7.13 -28.00 26.17
N ILE A 119 -6.95 -26.68 26.25
CA ILE A 119 -5.75 -26.06 26.84
C ILE A 119 -5.64 -26.32 28.35
N ASN A 120 -6.76 -26.27 29.07
CA ASN A 120 -6.76 -26.43 30.53
C ASN A 120 -6.62 -27.89 30.95
N ASP A 121 -7.29 -28.80 30.25
CA ASP A 121 -7.46 -30.20 30.67
C ASP A 121 -6.62 -31.20 29.86
N GLY A 122 -6.10 -30.80 28.69
CA GLY A 122 -5.43 -31.68 27.73
C GLY A 122 -3.91 -31.50 27.61
N THR A 123 -3.29 -32.35 26.78
CA THR A 123 -1.87 -32.23 26.41
C THR A 123 -1.68 -31.33 25.18
N PRO A 124 -0.44 -30.90 24.87
CA PRO A 124 -0.16 -30.18 23.63
C PRO A 124 -0.59 -30.94 22.35
N GLU A 125 -0.54 -32.28 22.35
CA GLU A 125 -1.04 -33.09 21.24
C GLU A 125 -2.57 -33.03 21.11
N ASP A 126 -3.30 -32.98 22.23
CA ASP A 126 -4.76 -32.83 22.23
C ASP A 126 -5.18 -31.47 21.64
N VAL A 127 -4.44 -30.41 21.98
CA VAL A 127 -4.62 -29.09 21.37
C VAL A 127 -4.40 -29.21 19.87
N ALA A 128 -3.27 -29.74 19.41
CA ALA A 128 -3.00 -29.89 17.97
C ALA A 128 -4.07 -30.70 17.23
N SER A 129 -4.58 -31.77 17.83
CA SER A 129 -5.69 -32.57 17.30
C SER A 129 -6.98 -31.76 17.18
N TYR A 130 -7.33 -30.98 18.22
CA TYR A 130 -8.45 -30.06 18.20
C TYR A 130 -8.30 -29.01 17.09
N LEU A 131 -7.13 -28.38 16.97
CA LEU A 131 -6.82 -27.41 15.91
C LEU A 131 -6.98 -28.03 14.51
N GLY A 132 -6.70 -29.32 14.37
CA GLY A 132 -6.78 -30.08 13.12
C GLY A 132 -8.21 -30.35 12.61
N MET A 133 -9.24 -30.10 13.42
CA MET A 133 -10.63 -30.29 12.98
C MET A 133 -11.03 -29.24 11.93
N PRO A 134 -11.87 -29.56 10.92
CA PRO A 134 -12.13 -28.64 9.79
C PRO A 134 -12.68 -27.26 10.17
N VAL A 135 -13.58 -27.18 11.17
CA VAL A 135 -14.13 -25.90 11.67
C VAL A 135 -13.03 -25.07 12.31
N ASN A 136 -12.22 -25.72 13.14
CA ASN A 136 -11.12 -25.13 13.87
C ASN A 136 -10.02 -24.67 12.92
N GLN A 137 -9.65 -25.47 11.92
CA GLN A 137 -8.71 -25.08 10.87
C GLN A 137 -9.11 -23.79 10.15
N ARG A 138 -10.41 -23.60 9.85
CA ARG A 138 -10.91 -22.35 9.25
C ARG A 138 -10.71 -21.17 10.20
N PHE A 139 -11.03 -21.34 11.48
CA PHE A 139 -10.80 -20.34 12.52
C PHE A 139 -9.31 -19.97 12.63
N PHE A 140 -8.42 -20.96 12.72
CA PHE A 140 -6.97 -20.73 12.83
C PHE A 140 -6.36 -20.16 11.55
N SER A 141 -6.89 -20.50 10.38
CA SER A 141 -6.50 -19.87 9.12
C SER A 141 -6.88 -18.39 9.09
N ALA A 142 -8.09 -18.05 9.55
CA ALA A 142 -8.53 -16.66 9.69
C ALA A 142 -7.64 -15.90 10.70
N ALA A 143 -7.35 -16.51 11.85
CA ALA A 143 -6.44 -15.95 12.84
C ALA A 143 -5.02 -15.73 12.27
N THR A 144 -4.51 -16.67 11.48
CA THR A 144 -3.20 -16.57 10.81
C THR A 144 -3.15 -15.38 9.85
N ILE A 145 -4.19 -15.20 9.04
CA ILE A 145 -4.29 -14.07 8.12
C ILE A 145 -4.35 -12.75 8.90
N TYR A 146 -5.13 -12.70 9.97
CA TYR A 146 -5.20 -11.54 10.86
C TYR A 146 -3.82 -11.16 11.42
N PHE A 147 -3.13 -12.10 12.08
CA PHE A 147 -1.83 -11.84 12.69
C PHE A 147 -0.74 -11.55 11.67
N SER A 148 -0.81 -12.13 10.47
CA SER A 148 0.14 -11.81 9.39
C SER A 148 0.02 -10.35 8.94
N ASN A 149 -1.21 -9.85 8.78
CA ASN A 149 -1.43 -8.43 8.45
C ASN A 149 -1.03 -7.52 9.61
N LEU A 150 -1.33 -7.93 10.85
CA LEU A 150 -0.95 -7.19 12.05
C LEU A 150 0.57 -7.06 12.18
N GLU A 151 1.33 -8.15 12.01
CA GLU A 151 2.79 -8.12 12.10
C GLU A 151 3.43 -7.34 10.93
N GLY A 152 2.80 -7.39 9.75
CA GLY A 152 3.17 -6.54 8.62
C GLY A 152 3.06 -5.04 8.94
N LEU A 153 1.95 -4.63 9.56
CA LEU A 153 1.76 -3.24 10.01
C LEU A 153 2.73 -2.86 11.13
N LYS A 154 2.90 -3.74 12.12
CA LYS A 154 3.78 -3.54 13.28
C LYS A 154 5.27 -3.43 12.91
N SER A 155 5.73 -4.21 11.94
CA SER A 155 7.12 -4.20 11.48
C SER A 155 7.47 -2.96 10.65
N SER A 156 6.46 -2.18 10.21
CA SER A 156 6.67 -0.95 9.47
C SER A 156 7.27 0.16 10.34
N LYS A 157 8.21 0.92 9.76
CA LYS A 157 8.77 2.13 10.39
C LYS A 157 7.84 3.35 10.28
N ASN A 158 6.75 3.25 9.51
CA ASN A 158 5.83 4.35 9.28
C ASN A 158 4.85 4.49 10.45
N LEU A 159 4.72 5.71 10.99
CA LEU A 159 3.82 6.00 12.11
C LEU A 159 2.36 5.63 11.80
N ASN A 160 1.87 5.91 10.58
CA ASN A 160 0.50 5.61 10.19
C ASN A 160 0.25 4.09 10.16
N ALA A 161 1.23 3.30 9.76
CA ALA A 161 1.12 1.84 9.79
C ALA A 161 1.08 1.31 11.23
N GLN A 162 1.84 1.92 12.15
CA GLN A 162 1.79 1.57 13.58
C GLN A 162 0.45 1.96 14.22
N LEU A 163 -0.11 3.12 13.86
CA LEU A 163 -1.45 3.51 14.31
C LEU A 163 -2.52 2.54 13.81
N ALA A 164 -2.46 2.15 12.52
CA ALA A 164 -3.34 1.14 11.95
C ALA A 164 -3.21 -0.22 12.65
N CYS A 165 -2.01 -0.62 13.07
CA CYS A 165 -1.79 -1.82 13.88
C CYS A 165 -2.54 -1.75 15.23
N GLU A 166 -2.46 -0.61 15.92
CA GLU A 166 -3.15 -0.43 17.21
C GLU A 166 -4.67 -0.36 17.06
N GLU A 167 -5.17 0.21 15.96
CA GLU A 167 -6.58 0.17 15.60
C GLU A 167 -7.08 -1.28 15.42
N LEU A 168 -6.36 -2.08 14.63
CA LEU A 168 -6.70 -3.48 14.38
C LEU A 168 -6.67 -4.33 15.67
N ARG A 169 -5.74 -4.04 16.59
CA ARG A 169 -5.69 -4.67 17.93
C ARG A 169 -6.88 -4.29 18.78
N THR A 170 -7.24 -3.02 18.76
CA THR A 170 -8.38 -2.50 19.54
C THR A 170 -9.68 -3.12 19.05
N GLU A 171 -9.87 -3.22 17.74
CA GLU A 171 -11.06 -3.88 17.16
C GLU A 171 -11.13 -5.36 17.54
N ALA A 172 -10.01 -6.08 17.47
CA ALA A 172 -9.98 -7.48 17.88
C ALA A 172 -10.27 -7.67 19.38
N ALA A 173 -9.76 -6.78 20.22
CA ALA A 173 -10.07 -6.79 21.65
C ALA A 173 -11.56 -6.50 21.93
N MET A 174 -12.22 -5.67 21.11
CA MET A 174 -13.66 -5.42 21.21
C MET A 174 -14.51 -6.62 20.80
N LEU A 175 -14.12 -7.34 19.74
CA LEU A 175 -14.93 -8.44 19.19
C LEU A 175 -14.71 -9.77 19.90
N LEU A 176 -13.47 -10.11 20.25
CA LEU A 176 -13.11 -11.43 20.81
C LEU A 176 -12.58 -11.36 22.25
N GLY A 177 -12.29 -10.15 22.75
CA GLY A 177 -11.69 -9.94 24.05
C GLY A 177 -10.16 -10.00 24.01
N TYR A 178 -9.52 -9.07 24.73
CA TYR A 178 -8.07 -8.92 24.75
C TYR A 178 -7.32 -10.20 25.18
N ASN A 179 -7.76 -10.83 26.28
CA ASN A 179 -7.14 -12.05 26.79
C ASN A 179 -7.25 -13.21 25.79
N MET A 180 -8.39 -13.31 25.09
CA MET A 180 -8.58 -14.36 24.10
C MET A 180 -7.64 -14.16 22.92
N MET A 181 -7.46 -12.93 22.46
CA MET A 181 -6.54 -12.62 21.37
C MET A 181 -5.09 -13.01 21.71
N ILE A 182 -4.64 -12.83 22.96
CA ILE A 182 -3.31 -13.29 23.40
C ILE A 182 -3.20 -14.82 23.35
N ILE A 183 -4.23 -15.54 23.78
CA ILE A 183 -4.25 -17.00 23.75
C ILE A 183 -4.22 -17.50 22.30
N ILE A 184 -5.06 -16.92 21.43
CA ILE A 184 -5.10 -17.28 20.01
C ILE A 184 -3.75 -16.98 19.36
N GLU A 185 -3.16 -15.80 19.60
CA GLU A 185 -1.83 -15.44 19.08
C GLU A 185 -0.79 -16.49 19.46
N ARG A 186 -0.74 -16.86 20.75
CA ARG A 186 0.20 -17.85 21.26
C ARG A 186 0.03 -19.21 20.59
N GLU A 187 -1.20 -19.71 20.49
CA GLU A 187 -1.47 -21.04 19.94
C GLU A 187 -1.34 -21.08 18.42
N VAL A 188 -1.74 -20.02 17.71
CA VAL A 188 -1.52 -19.85 16.27
C VAL A 188 -0.03 -19.79 15.96
N LEU A 189 0.73 -18.97 16.68
CA LEU A 189 2.18 -18.87 16.49
C LEU A 189 2.89 -20.17 16.86
N ARG A 190 2.46 -20.88 17.91
CA ARG A 190 2.97 -22.22 18.22
C ARG A 190 2.69 -23.22 17.10
N GLY A 191 1.47 -23.24 16.56
CA GLY A 191 1.10 -24.09 15.44
C GLY A 191 1.92 -23.79 14.18
N MET A 192 2.11 -22.49 13.86
CA MET A 192 2.96 -22.06 12.75
C MET A 192 4.43 -22.47 12.93
N LEU A 193 4.96 -22.42 14.15
CA LEU A 193 6.35 -22.82 14.44
C LEU A 193 6.53 -24.34 14.49
N ALA A 194 5.50 -25.08 14.90
CA ALA A 194 5.56 -26.53 14.97
C ALA A 194 5.41 -27.21 13.60
N HIS A 195 4.62 -26.62 12.67
CA HIS A 195 4.21 -27.25 11.40
C HIS A 195 4.40 -26.34 10.17
N GLY A 196 5.09 -25.21 10.30
CA GLY A 196 5.37 -24.30 9.19
C GLY A 196 6.47 -24.83 8.27
N PRO A 197 6.40 -24.57 6.94
CA PRO A 197 7.35 -25.08 5.93
C PRO A 197 8.78 -24.53 6.05
N TYR A 198 9.10 -23.81 7.14
CA TYR A 198 10.41 -23.18 7.39
C TYR A 198 11.07 -23.63 8.70
N PHE A 199 10.42 -24.48 9.50
CA PHE A 199 10.98 -25.01 10.74
C PHE A 199 11.07 -26.54 10.68
N ASP A 200 11.94 -27.03 9.78
CA ASP A 200 12.48 -28.37 9.95
C ASP A 200 13.39 -28.37 11.20
N ASN A 201 12.98 -29.15 12.20
CA ASN A 201 13.71 -29.40 13.44
C ASN A 201 15.13 -29.97 13.21
N GLU A 202 15.51 -30.31 11.98
CA GLU A 202 16.87 -30.68 11.61
C GLU A 202 17.87 -29.52 11.76
N SER A 203 17.43 -28.27 11.54
CA SER A 203 18.32 -27.10 11.59
C SER A 203 18.84 -26.77 13.00
N LEU A 204 18.06 -27.06 14.05
CA LEU A 204 18.43 -26.83 15.45
C LEU A 204 19.24 -27.99 16.08
N SER A 205 19.36 -29.12 15.38
CA SER A 205 20.16 -30.27 15.84
C SER A 205 21.63 -30.23 15.39
N SER A 206 21.95 -29.39 14.39
CA SER A 206 23.32 -29.29 13.86
C SER A 206 24.23 -28.31 14.63
N GLU A 207 23.65 -27.38 15.40
CA GLU A 207 24.42 -26.44 16.25
C GLU A 207 24.63 -26.91 17.70
N ARG A 208 24.13 -28.09 18.07
CA ARG A 208 24.44 -28.72 19.37
C ARG A 208 24.98 -30.13 19.18
N LYS A 209 26.23 -30.20 18.72
CA LYS A 209 27.14 -31.27 19.13
C LYS A 209 28.34 -30.64 19.85
N PRO A 210 28.81 -31.24 20.94
CA PRO A 210 29.88 -30.70 21.80
C PRO A 210 31.20 -30.54 21.06
#